data_AF-A0A7Y4R1J0-F1
#
_entry.id   AF-A0A7Y4R1J0-F1
#
_cell.length_a   1.000
_cell.length_b   1.000
_cell.length_c   1.000
_cell.angle_alpha   90.00
_cell.angle_beta   90.00
_cell.angle_gamma   90.00
#
_symmetry.space_group_name_H-M   'P 1'
#
loop_
_entity.id
_entity.type
_entity.pdbx_description
1 polymer ?
#
loop_
_entity_poly.entity_id
_entity_poly.type
_entity_poly.pdbx_seq_one_letter_code
_entity_poly.pdbx_strand_id
1 'polypeptide(L)'
;MSNYFTNIGRAITSLGAVIFVMLMVVCAMVFFSHTLFTQALPTSMAAWEKMASAWFMAFGWELTVLVTTCNVRHLNDRIPALMAVCSGIILLYFVEAFDWQQTALIITQRWFVSILIASVNYIYADLFYKKWMEFNQSNELPLKLNELQSEVNELRSRLNESESSVVEFRSLKAFKAKIEKELTCEHCQTPFQRFGSLHAHKGHCPKNPKNILN
;
A
#
# COMPACT_ATOMS: atom_id res chain seq x y z
N MET A 1 4.56 -34.27 14.12
CA MET A 1 5.67 -33.45 14.68
C MET A 1 6.02 -32.24 13.80
N SER A 2 5.85 -32.30 12.47
CA SER A 2 6.06 -31.15 11.56
C SER A 2 5.20 -29.93 11.89
N ASN A 3 3.90 -30.10 12.14
CA ASN A 3 2.98 -28.97 12.39
C ASN A 3 3.33 -28.12 13.62
N TYR A 4 3.96 -28.69 14.65
CA TYR A 4 4.33 -27.96 15.86
C TYR A 4 5.51 -27.01 15.60
N PHE A 5 6.55 -27.49 14.90
CA PHE A 5 7.68 -26.67 14.48
C PHE A 5 7.26 -25.61 13.46
N THR A 6 6.32 -25.91 12.56
CA THR A 6 5.78 -24.91 11.62
C THR A 6 5.00 -23.82 12.35
N ASN A 7 4.24 -24.17 13.39
CA ASN A 7 3.47 -23.21 14.19
C ASN A 7 4.38 -22.34 15.08
N ILE A 8 5.41 -22.94 15.69
CA ILE A 8 6.44 -22.18 16.43
C ILE A 8 7.22 -21.28 15.47
N GLY A 9 7.60 -21.79 14.30
CA GLY A 9 8.26 -21.02 13.25
C GLY A 9 7.43 -19.81 12.87
N ARG A 10 6.12 -20.00 12.57
CA ARG A 10 5.20 -18.90 12.26
C ARG A 10 5.01 -17.91 13.41
N ALA A 11 4.99 -18.39 14.65
CA ALA A 11 4.86 -17.55 15.83
C ALA A 11 6.12 -16.68 16.06
N ILE A 12 7.31 -17.26 15.91
CA ILE A 12 8.60 -16.55 16.03
C ILE A 12 8.79 -15.55 14.88
N THR A 13 8.38 -15.92 13.66
CA THR A 13 8.43 -15.02 12.49
C THR A 13 7.23 -14.07 12.41
N SER A 14 6.31 -14.12 13.38
CA SER A 14 5.14 -13.25 13.38
C SER A 14 5.60 -11.80 13.52
N LEU A 15 4.89 -10.90 12.82
CA LEU A 15 5.15 -9.47 12.87
C LEU A 15 5.22 -8.95 14.32
N GLY A 16 4.29 -9.40 15.16
CA GLY A 16 4.24 -9.02 16.58
C GLY A 16 5.45 -9.50 17.38
N ALA A 17 5.92 -10.74 17.16
CA ALA A 17 7.10 -11.27 17.85
C ALA A 17 8.39 -10.52 17.46
N VAL A 18 8.57 -10.22 16.16
CA VAL A 18 9.73 -9.46 15.68
C VAL A 18 9.71 -8.04 16.25
N ILE A 19 8.56 -7.35 16.20
CA ILE A 19 8.42 -6.00 16.76
C ILE A 19 8.66 -6.01 18.27
N PHE A 20 8.15 -7.02 18.98
CA PHE A 20 8.34 -7.15 20.43
C PHE A 20 9.82 -7.31 20.81
N VAL A 21 10.53 -8.23 20.15
CA VAL A 21 11.97 -8.43 20.38
C VAL A 21 12.74 -7.14 20.05
N MET A 22 12.36 -6.44 18.98
CA MET A 22 12.96 -5.16 18.65
C MET A 22 12.75 -4.08 19.71
N LEU A 23 11.53 -3.95 20.25
CA LEU A 23 11.26 -3.01 21.34
C LEU A 23 12.10 -3.35 22.58
N MET A 24 12.27 -4.64 22.89
CA MET A 24 13.15 -5.06 23.99
C MET A 24 14.61 -4.67 23.74
N VAL A 25 15.12 -4.83 22.52
CA VAL A 25 16.48 -4.42 22.16
C VAL A 25 16.64 -2.92 22.22
N VAL A 26 15.70 -2.15 21.66
CA VAL A 26 15.73 -0.68 21.72
C VAL A 26 15.75 -0.22 23.18
N CYS A 27 14.92 -0.81 24.04
CA CYS A 27 14.99 -0.54 25.48
C CYS A 27 16.38 -0.82 26.05
N ALA A 28 16.98 -1.97 25.77
CA ALA A 28 18.33 -2.30 26.21
C ALA A 28 19.38 -1.29 25.70
N MET A 29 19.26 -0.86 24.45
CA MET A 29 20.13 0.15 23.84
C MET A 29 19.96 1.52 24.47
N VAL A 30 18.73 1.92 24.86
CA VAL A 30 18.50 3.15 25.63
C VAL A 30 19.27 3.11 26.96
N PHE A 31 19.22 2.00 27.70
CA PHE A 31 19.99 1.86 28.95
C PHE A 31 21.50 1.93 28.72
N PHE A 32 21.99 1.31 27.64
CA PHE A 32 23.39 1.36 27.27
C PHE A 32 23.83 2.79 26.90
N SER A 33 23.10 3.45 26.00
CA SER A 33 23.31 4.83 25.59
C SER A 33 23.21 5.80 26.78
N HIS A 34 22.28 5.60 27.71
CA HIS A 34 22.20 6.37 28.97
C HIS A 34 23.49 6.25 29.79
N THR A 35 24.01 5.03 29.94
CA THR A 35 25.25 4.79 30.69
C THR A 35 26.43 5.51 30.05
N LEU A 36 26.52 5.45 28.72
CA LEU A 36 27.53 6.16 27.94
C LEU A 36 27.43 7.68 28.09
N PHE A 37 26.25 8.27 27.95
CA PHE A 37 26.06 9.71 28.12
C PHE A 37 26.36 10.17 29.55
N THR A 38 26.05 9.33 30.55
CA THR A 38 26.42 9.62 31.93
C THR A 38 27.94 9.64 32.12
N GLN A 39 28.71 8.87 31.36
CA GLN A 39 30.18 8.93 31.43
C GLN A 39 30.73 10.16 30.69
N ALA A 40 30.16 10.52 29.54
CA ALA A 40 30.64 11.64 28.73
C ALA A 40 30.24 13.03 29.25
N LEU A 41 29.13 13.16 29.98
CA LEU A 41 28.67 14.45 30.50
C LEU A 41 29.62 14.99 31.59
N PRO A 42 29.86 16.33 31.61
CA PRO A 42 30.85 16.96 32.49
C PRO A 42 30.56 16.68 33.97
N THR A 43 31.64 16.53 34.74
CA THR A 43 31.56 16.26 36.19
C THR A 43 31.13 17.47 37.01
N SER A 44 31.09 18.67 36.41
CA SER A 44 30.64 19.91 37.05
C SER A 44 29.12 20.02 37.18
N MET A 45 28.34 19.17 36.51
CA MET A 45 26.87 19.17 36.59
C MET A 45 26.37 18.52 37.88
N ALA A 46 25.23 18.99 38.38
CA ALA A 46 24.56 18.32 39.49
C ALA A 46 24.12 16.90 39.10
N ALA A 47 24.14 15.96 40.04
CA ALA A 47 23.91 14.54 39.76
C ALA A 47 22.55 14.26 39.07
N TRP A 48 21.49 14.97 39.50
CA TRP A 48 20.15 14.80 38.94
C TRP A 48 20.03 15.40 37.53
N GLU A 49 20.68 16.55 37.28
CA GLU A 49 20.72 17.18 35.95
C GLU A 49 21.41 16.26 34.96
N LYS A 50 22.56 15.71 35.39
CA LYS A 50 23.36 14.77 34.60
C LYS A 50 22.56 13.52 34.22
N MET A 51 21.85 12.93 35.17
CA MET A 51 20.97 11.78 34.91
C MET A 51 19.83 12.13 33.95
N ALA A 52 19.15 13.26 34.18
CA ALA A 52 18.05 13.68 33.33
C ALA A 52 18.51 13.94 31.88
N SER A 53 19.60 14.68 31.70
CA SER A 53 20.16 14.95 30.37
C SER A 53 20.61 13.67 29.66
N ALA A 54 21.21 12.72 30.38
CA ALA A 54 21.60 11.42 29.80
C ALA A 54 20.39 10.63 29.30
N TRP A 55 19.27 10.62 30.05
CA TRP A 55 18.03 9.97 29.62
C TRP A 55 17.44 10.63 28.38
N PHE A 56 17.35 11.97 28.36
CA PHE A 56 16.82 12.68 27.19
C PHE A 56 17.68 12.45 25.95
N MET A 57 19.01 12.44 26.07
CA MET A 57 19.89 12.13 24.95
C MET A 57 19.75 10.68 24.49
N ALA A 58 19.67 9.72 25.43
CA ALA A 58 19.48 8.31 25.10
C ALA A 58 18.18 8.06 24.34
N PHE A 59 17.05 8.59 24.86
CA PHE A 59 15.77 8.48 24.16
C PHE A 59 15.77 9.23 22.84
N GLY A 60 16.29 10.46 22.78
CA GLY A 60 16.35 11.25 21.55
C GLY A 60 17.16 10.56 20.46
N TRP A 61 18.31 9.97 20.84
CA TRP A 61 19.17 9.24 19.91
C TRP A 61 18.49 7.98 19.37
N GLU A 62 18.03 7.09 20.24
CA GLU A 62 17.41 5.83 19.82
C GLU A 62 16.09 6.06 19.07
N LEU A 63 15.30 7.06 19.45
CA LEU A 63 14.10 7.46 18.71
C LEU A 63 14.44 7.99 17.32
N THR A 64 15.53 8.77 17.18
CA THR A 64 15.98 9.27 15.87
C THR A 64 16.40 8.12 14.96
N VAL A 65 17.12 7.13 15.48
CA VAL A 65 17.48 5.92 14.75
C VAL A 65 16.23 5.17 14.31
N LEU A 66 15.26 4.99 15.21
CA LEU A 66 13.99 4.32 14.91
C LEU A 66 13.21 5.07 13.83
N VAL A 67 12.98 6.38 13.99
CA VAL A 67 12.21 7.21 13.05
C VAL A 67 12.88 7.26 11.67
N THR A 68 14.20 7.37 11.63
CA THR A 68 14.96 7.41 10.37
C THR A 68 14.87 6.05 9.66
N THR A 69 14.90 4.95 10.42
CA THR A 69 14.71 3.59 9.90
C THR A 69 13.27 3.38 9.39
N CYS A 70 12.26 3.87 10.10
CA CYS A 70 10.86 3.80 9.66
C CYS A 70 10.61 4.59 8.36
N ASN A 71 11.31 5.71 8.17
CA ASN A 71 11.13 6.62 7.04
C ASN A 71 11.98 6.29 5.80
N VAL A 72 12.66 5.14 5.77
CA VAL A 72 13.46 4.67 4.61
C VAL A 72 12.66 4.63 3.30
N ARG A 73 11.33 4.47 3.36
CA ARG A 73 10.49 4.57 2.14
C ARG A 73 10.63 5.92 1.40
N HIS A 74 10.97 6.99 2.12
CA HIS A 74 11.22 8.32 1.55
C HIS A 74 12.71 8.66 1.39
N LEU A 75 13.59 7.78 1.85
CA LEU A 75 15.00 8.02 2.09
C LEU A 75 15.79 6.80 1.59
N ASN A 76 16.53 6.97 0.47
CA ASN A 76 17.41 5.99 -0.18
C ASN A 76 17.79 4.76 0.67
N ASP A 77 17.63 3.53 0.13
CA ASP A 77 17.83 2.22 0.79
C ASP A 77 19.17 2.04 1.52
N ARG A 78 20.16 2.90 1.27
CA ARG A 78 21.48 2.90 1.92
C ARG A 78 21.52 3.61 3.27
N ILE A 79 20.48 4.35 3.64
CA ILE A 79 20.45 5.15 4.88
C ILE A 79 20.53 4.29 6.15
N PRO A 80 19.88 3.11 6.25
CA PRO A 80 20.05 2.22 7.41
C PRO A 80 21.49 1.75 7.59
N ALA A 81 22.16 1.42 6.49
CA ALA A 81 23.56 1.02 6.50
C ALA A 81 24.46 2.18 6.96
N LEU A 82 24.22 3.38 6.44
CA LEU A 82 24.96 4.58 6.83
C LEU A 82 24.76 4.91 8.31
N MET A 83 23.52 4.84 8.81
CA MET A 83 23.21 5.06 10.22
C MET A 83 23.86 4.00 11.13
N ALA A 84 23.88 2.74 10.72
CA ALA A 84 24.56 1.68 11.47
C ALA A 84 26.07 1.90 11.52
N VAL A 85 26.70 2.32 10.41
CA VAL A 85 28.12 2.66 10.36
C VAL A 85 28.43 3.87 11.26
N CYS A 86 27.63 4.94 11.17
CA CYS A 86 27.78 6.11 12.03
C CYS A 86 27.62 5.76 13.51
N SER A 87 26.62 4.95 13.84
CA SER A 87 26.39 4.45 15.20
C SER A 87 27.58 3.63 15.70
N GLY A 88 28.15 2.74 14.86
CA GLY A 88 29.35 1.97 15.19
C GLY A 88 30.58 2.85 15.43
N ILE A 89 30.79 3.88 14.61
CA ILE A 89 31.89 4.85 14.79
C ILE A 89 31.73 5.60 16.11
N ILE A 90 30.53 6.09 16.41
CA ILE A 90 30.23 6.78 17.68
C ILE A 90 30.53 5.85 18.86
N LEU A 91 30.09 4.58 18.78
CA LEU A 91 30.34 3.60 19.82
C LEU A 91 31.84 3.37 20.06
N LEU A 92 32.64 3.26 18.99
CA LEU A 92 34.10 3.10 19.07
C LEU A 92 34.77 4.25 19.81
N TYR A 93 34.31 5.50 19.60
CA TYR A 93 34.79 6.64 20.38
C TYR A 93 34.40 6.53 21.85
N PHE A 94 33.15 6.12 22.13
CA PHE A 94 32.63 6.02 23.49
C PHE A 94 33.28 4.93 24.33
N VAL A 95 33.59 3.78 23.73
CA VAL A 95 34.35 2.72 24.43
C VAL A 95 35.85 2.98 24.40
N GLU A 96 36.30 4.19 24.03
CA GLU A 96 37.71 4.59 23.92
C GLU A 96 38.55 3.56 23.13
N ALA A 97 38.00 3.03 22.04
CA ALA A 97 38.66 1.98 21.25
C ALA A 97 39.98 2.43 20.58
N PHE A 98 40.27 3.73 20.64
CA PHE A 98 41.48 4.37 20.12
C PHE A 98 42.49 4.74 21.20
N ASP A 99 42.26 4.36 22.46
CA ASP A 99 43.23 4.58 23.53
C ASP A 99 44.40 3.58 23.42
N TRP A 100 45.47 4.03 22.77
CA TRP A 100 46.69 3.26 22.56
C TRP A 100 47.48 2.95 23.83
N GLN A 101 47.08 3.51 24.98
CA GLN A 101 47.71 3.21 26.28
C GLN A 101 47.25 1.85 26.84
N GLN A 102 46.19 1.27 26.31
CA GLN A 102 45.60 0.02 26.79
C GLN A 102 46.23 -1.22 26.15
N THR A 103 46.11 -2.36 26.83
CA THR A 103 46.56 -3.66 26.30
C THR A 103 45.83 -4.00 25.00
N ALA A 104 46.56 -4.50 23.99
CA ALA A 104 46.00 -4.86 22.68
C ALA A 104 44.77 -5.79 22.75
N LEU A 105 44.71 -6.67 23.75
CA LEU A 105 43.55 -7.54 24.00
C LEU A 105 42.27 -6.73 24.32
N ILE A 106 42.38 -5.69 25.14
CA ILE A 106 41.25 -4.85 25.56
C ILE A 106 40.76 -4.03 24.37
N ILE A 107 41.67 -3.46 23.59
CA ILE A 107 41.36 -2.73 22.35
C ILE A 107 40.61 -3.63 21.38
N THR A 108 41.10 -4.86 21.16
CA THR A 108 40.46 -5.82 20.26
C THR A 108 39.05 -6.19 20.71
N GLN A 109 38.84 -6.39 22.01
CA GLN A 109 37.50 -6.66 22.58
C GLN A 109 36.55 -5.48 22.37
N ARG A 110 37.00 -4.24 22.62
CA ARG A 110 36.21 -3.00 22.43
C ARG A 110 35.80 -2.81 20.98
N TRP A 111 36.71 -3.06 20.04
CA TRP A 111 36.42 -3.05 18.60
C TRP A 111 35.41 -4.13 18.21
N PHE A 112 35.61 -5.36 18.68
CA PHE A 112 34.72 -6.48 18.41
C PHE A 112 33.29 -6.20 18.89
N VAL A 113 33.12 -5.74 20.13
CA VAL A 113 31.81 -5.42 20.70
C VAL A 113 31.14 -4.27 19.93
N SER A 114 31.90 -3.26 19.52
CA SER A 114 31.35 -2.13 18.76
C SER A 114 30.87 -2.54 17.37
N ILE A 115 31.65 -3.36 16.67
CA ILE A 115 31.25 -3.92 15.37
C ILE A 115 30.04 -4.85 15.51
N LEU A 116 30.01 -5.68 16.55
CA LEU A 116 28.90 -6.57 16.83
C LEU A 116 27.61 -5.76 17.04
N ILE A 117 27.64 -4.74 17.89
CA ILE A 117 26.48 -3.87 18.16
C ILE A 117 26.03 -3.13 16.90
N ALA A 118 26.95 -2.58 16.12
CA ALA A 118 26.63 -1.92 14.86
C ALA A 118 25.98 -2.88 13.84
N SER A 119 26.49 -4.11 13.75
CA SER A 119 25.95 -5.15 12.87
C SER A 119 24.55 -5.58 13.31
N VAL A 120 24.36 -5.73 14.61
CA VAL A 120 23.06 -6.05 15.23
C VAL A 120 22.05 -4.93 14.96
N ASN A 121 22.44 -3.66 15.14
CA ASN A 121 21.60 -2.50 14.80
C ASN A 121 21.22 -2.47 13.32
N TYR A 122 22.16 -2.78 12.42
CA TYR A 122 21.86 -2.88 10.98
C TYR A 122 20.85 -3.97 10.67
N ILE A 123 21.07 -5.19 11.19
CA ILE A 123 20.16 -6.33 10.98
C ILE A 123 18.77 -6.00 11.50
N TYR A 124 18.68 -5.33 12.66
CA TYR A 124 17.39 -4.91 13.20
C TYR A 124 16.73 -3.84 12.35
N ALA A 125 17.47 -2.84 11.88
CA ALA A 125 16.92 -1.82 11.01
C ALA A 125 16.36 -2.41 9.70
N ASP A 126 17.08 -3.35 9.09
CA ASP A 126 16.65 -4.06 7.88
C ASP A 126 15.44 -4.97 8.13
N LEU A 127 15.45 -5.74 9.22
CA LEU A 127 14.31 -6.60 9.59
C LEU A 127 13.05 -5.79 9.89
N PHE A 128 13.20 -4.68 10.63
CA PHE A 128 12.10 -3.77 10.92
C PHE A 128 11.52 -3.22 9.63
N TYR A 129 12.36 -2.69 8.75
CA TYR A 129 11.93 -2.10 7.49
C TYR A 129 11.16 -3.12 6.65
N LYS A 130 11.71 -4.33 6.46
CA LYS A 130 11.03 -5.41 5.72
C LYS A 130 9.68 -5.75 6.31
N LYS A 131 9.60 -5.88 7.64
CA LYS A 131 8.35 -6.22 8.34
C LYS A 131 7.33 -5.08 8.35
N TRP A 132 7.78 -3.83 8.46
CA TRP A 132 6.95 -2.65 8.32
C TRP A 132 6.34 -2.55 6.92
N MET A 133 7.14 -2.81 5.89
CA MET A 133 6.67 -2.86 4.51
C MET A 133 5.64 -3.96 4.28
N GLU A 134 5.85 -5.16 4.84
CA GLU A 134 4.88 -6.27 4.79
C GLU A 134 3.55 -5.86 5.45
N PHE A 135 3.60 -5.22 6.63
CA PHE A 135 2.42 -4.70 7.31
C PHE A 135 1.68 -3.65 6.47
N ASN A 136 2.42 -2.70 5.91
CA ASN A 136 1.83 -1.62 5.13
C ASN A 136 1.19 -2.15 3.83
N GLN A 137 1.84 -3.11 3.16
CA GLN A 137 1.28 -3.79 1.99
C GLN A 137 0.02 -4.59 2.36
N SER A 138 0.03 -5.29 3.50
CA SER A 138 -1.14 -6.05 3.97
C SER A 138 -2.34 -5.16 4.27
N ASN A 139 -2.14 -3.90 4.66
CA ASN A 139 -3.21 -2.93 4.92
C ASN A 139 -3.62 -2.15 3.67
N GLU A 140 -2.70 -1.89 2.73
CA GLU A 140 -3.01 -1.25 1.45
C GLU A 140 -3.79 -2.20 0.50
N LEU A 141 -3.54 -3.51 0.55
CA LEU A 141 -4.20 -4.50 -0.30
C LEU A 141 -5.74 -4.49 -0.20
N PRO A 142 -6.35 -4.57 1.01
CA PRO A 142 -7.82 -4.56 1.13
C PRO A 142 -8.43 -3.24 0.66
N LEU A 143 -7.73 -2.12 0.82
CA LEU A 143 -8.19 -0.82 0.31
C LEU A 143 -8.23 -0.80 -1.22
N LYS A 144 -7.15 -1.26 -1.88
CA LYS A 144 -7.12 -1.39 -3.34
C LYS A 144 -8.14 -2.39 -3.86
N LEU A 145 -8.40 -3.47 -3.12
CA LEU A 145 -9.40 -4.48 -3.49
C LEU A 145 -10.81 -3.91 -3.41
N ASN A 146 -11.11 -3.13 -2.36
CA ASN A 146 -12.38 -2.41 -2.24
C ASN A 146 -12.55 -1.37 -3.36
N GLU A 147 -11.49 -0.65 -3.71
CA GLU A 147 -11.49 0.33 -4.81
C GLU A 147 -11.74 -0.36 -6.17
N LEU A 148 -11.00 -1.42 -6.49
CA LEU A 148 -11.25 -2.22 -7.70
C LEU A 148 -12.67 -2.79 -7.72
N GLN A 149 -13.16 -3.28 -6.58
CA GLN A 149 -14.51 -3.84 -6.51
C GLN A 149 -15.59 -2.76 -6.71
N SER A 150 -15.34 -1.53 -6.25
CA SER A 150 -16.20 -0.40 -6.56
C SER A 150 -16.21 -0.05 -8.05
N GLU A 151 -15.03 -0.05 -8.69
CA GLU A 151 -14.88 0.21 -10.13
C GLU A 151 -15.56 -0.86 -10.99
N VAL A 152 -15.42 -2.14 -10.60
CA VAL A 152 -16.12 -3.26 -11.26
C VAL A 152 -17.63 -3.12 -11.12
N ASN A 153 -18.14 -2.71 -9.95
CA ASN A 153 -19.57 -2.50 -9.75
C ASN A 153 -20.09 -1.33 -10.59
N GLU A 154 -19.32 -0.24 -10.70
CA GLU A 154 -19.67 0.90 -11.55
C GLU A 154 -19.69 0.51 -13.03
N LEU A 155 -18.66 -0.17 -13.52
CA LEU A 155 -18.61 -0.67 -14.89
C LEU A 155 -19.77 -1.61 -15.20
N ARG A 156 -20.14 -2.48 -14.27
CA ARG A 156 -21.31 -3.37 -14.41
C ARG A 156 -22.62 -2.59 -14.47
N SER A 157 -22.76 -1.53 -13.68
CA SER A 157 -23.93 -0.64 -13.74
C SER A 157 -24.03 0.04 -15.11
N ARG A 158 -22.93 0.60 -15.62
CA ARG A 158 -22.88 1.23 -16.94
C ARG A 158 -23.19 0.25 -18.07
N LEU A 159 -22.70 -0.99 -17.96
CA LEU A 159 -23.00 -2.05 -18.92
C LEU A 159 -24.49 -2.38 -18.95
N ASN A 160 -25.11 -2.56 -17.77
CA ASN A 160 -26.54 -2.85 -17.68
C ASN A 160 -27.40 -1.71 -18.26
N GLU A 161 -27.01 -0.45 -18.03
CA GLU A 161 -27.69 0.72 -18.60
C GLU A 161 -27.52 0.82 -20.13
N SER A 162 -26.35 0.47 -20.64
CA SER A 162 -26.14 0.36 -22.08
C SER A 162 -26.96 -0.78 -22.68
N GLU A 163 -27.06 -1.93 -22.02
CA GLU A 163 -27.87 -3.06 -22.48
C GLU A 163 -29.36 -2.70 -22.50
N SER A 164 -29.87 -2.05 -21.45
CA SER A 164 -31.27 -1.61 -21.40
C SER A 164 -31.58 -0.62 -22.53
N SER A 165 -30.68 0.33 -22.80
CA SER A 165 -30.80 1.28 -23.90
C SER A 165 -30.82 0.58 -25.27
N VAL A 166 -30.01 -0.46 -25.47
CA VAL A 166 -30.02 -1.25 -26.71
C VAL A 166 -31.33 -2.03 -26.88
N VAL A 167 -31.88 -2.58 -25.79
CA VAL A 167 -33.18 -3.28 -25.82
C VAL A 167 -34.30 -2.31 -26.18
N GLU A 168 -34.32 -1.11 -25.60
CA GLU A 168 -35.29 -0.06 -25.93
C GLU A 168 -35.17 0.39 -27.38
N PHE A 169 -33.95 0.58 -27.89
CA PHE A 169 -33.74 0.95 -29.29
C PHE A 169 -34.22 -0.15 -30.25
N ARG A 170 -34.05 -1.43 -29.90
CA ARG A 170 -34.58 -2.57 -30.68
C ARG A 170 -36.10 -2.59 -30.68
N SER A 171 -36.74 -2.34 -29.54
CA SER A 171 -38.21 -2.31 -29.45
C SER A 171 -38.80 -1.16 -30.26
N LEU A 172 -38.19 0.03 -30.21
CA LEU A 172 -38.57 1.19 -31.02
C LEU A 172 -38.41 0.91 -32.52
N LYS A 173 -37.32 0.26 -32.94
CA LYS A 173 -37.13 -0.16 -34.34
C LYS A 173 -38.20 -1.15 -34.79
N ALA A 174 -38.54 -2.14 -33.96
CA ALA A 174 -39.59 -3.11 -34.27
C ALA A 174 -40.98 -2.43 -34.38
N PHE A 175 -41.28 -1.50 -33.47
CA PHE A 175 -42.51 -0.72 -33.50
C PHE A 175 -42.60 0.16 -34.76
N LYS A 176 -41.52 0.85 -35.12
CA LYS A 176 -41.43 1.64 -36.36
C LYS A 176 -41.66 0.77 -37.60
N ALA A 177 -41.05 -0.41 -37.68
CA ALA A 177 -41.25 -1.34 -38.78
C ALA A 177 -42.71 -1.83 -38.88
N LYS A 178 -43.39 -2.03 -37.74
CA LYS A 178 -44.81 -2.40 -37.70
C LYS A 178 -45.70 -1.27 -38.25
N ILE A 179 -45.46 -0.03 -37.82
CA ILE A 179 -46.18 1.15 -38.32
C ILE A 179 -45.95 1.35 -39.82
N GLU A 180 -44.70 1.25 -40.28
CA GLU A 180 -44.39 1.37 -41.71
C GLU A 180 -45.12 0.31 -42.54
N LYS A 181 -45.19 -0.94 -42.06
CA LYS A 181 -45.97 -2.00 -42.72
C LYS A 181 -47.47 -1.67 -42.77
N GLU A 182 -48.06 -1.17 -41.69
CA GLU A 182 -49.47 -0.77 -41.65
C GLU A 182 -49.78 0.46 -42.54
N LEU A 183 -48.78 1.31 -42.78
CA LEU A 183 -48.86 2.50 -43.63
C LEU A 183 -48.42 2.27 -45.09
N THR A 184 -48.10 1.04 -45.47
CA THR A 184 -47.82 0.67 -46.87
C THR A 184 -49.08 0.16 -47.56
N CYS A 185 -49.27 0.56 -48.82
CA CYS A 185 -50.37 0.01 -49.61
C CYS A 185 -50.02 -1.42 -50.07
N GLU A 186 -50.86 -2.39 -49.71
CA GLU A 186 -50.68 -3.81 -50.03
C GLU A 186 -50.55 -4.11 -51.53
N HIS A 187 -51.14 -3.27 -52.39
CA HIS A 187 -51.20 -3.49 -53.84
C HIS A 187 -50.02 -2.87 -54.61
N CYS A 188 -49.50 -1.72 -54.17
CA CYS A 188 -48.43 -1.00 -54.88
C CYS A 188 -47.15 -0.83 -54.08
N GLN A 189 -47.13 -1.26 -52.80
CA GLN A 189 -45.98 -1.23 -51.89
C GLN A 189 -45.43 0.19 -51.63
N THR A 190 -46.18 1.24 -51.93
CA THR A 190 -45.76 2.62 -51.62
C THR A 190 -46.04 2.94 -50.15
N PRO A 191 -45.06 3.46 -49.39
CA PRO A 191 -45.26 3.90 -48.01
C PRO A 191 -45.95 5.27 -47.95
N PHE A 192 -46.85 5.46 -46.97
CA PHE A 192 -47.55 6.72 -46.73
C PHE A 192 -47.26 7.26 -45.33
N GLN A 193 -47.25 8.58 -45.13
CA GLN A 193 -46.96 9.17 -43.81
C GLN A 193 -48.17 9.24 -42.87
N ARG A 194 -49.40 9.13 -43.39
CA ARG A 194 -50.65 9.23 -42.60
C ARG A 194 -51.68 8.20 -43.07
N PHE A 195 -52.48 7.68 -42.14
CA PHE A 195 -53.56 6.73 -42.46
C PHE A 195 -54.59 7.31 -43.45
N GLY A 196 -54.92 8.60 -43.34
CA GLY A 196 -55.83 9.26 -44.28
C GLY A 196 -55.33 9.26 -45.73
N SER A 197 -54.04 9.51 -45.94
CA SER A 197 -53.41 9.44 -47.27
C SER A 197 -53.38 8.00 -47.82
N LEU A 198 -53.12 7.01 -46.97
CA LEU A 198 -53.19 5.60 -47.38
C LEU A 198 -54.62 5.21 -47.79
N HIS A 199 -55.63 5.61 -47.03
CA HIS A 199 -57.02 5.26 -47.29
C HIS A 199 -57.53 5.88 -48.59
N ALA A 200 -57.24 7.16 -48.83
CA ALA A 200 -57.52 7.83 -50.10
C ALA A 200 -56.80 7.14 -51.28
N HIS A 201 -55.53 6.76 -51.09
CA HIS A 201 -54.79 6.03 -52.12
C HIS A 201 -55.35 4.62 -52.37
N LYS A 202 -55.77 3.86 -51.35
CA LYS A 202 -56.35 2.52 -51.52
C LYS A 202 -57.57 2.54 -52.46
N GLY A 203 -58.40 3.60 -52.41
CA GLY A 203 -59.55 3.80 -53.31
C GLY A 203 -59.18 4.08 -54.77
N HIS A 204 -58.00 4.66 -55.04
CA HIS A 204 -57.53 5.05 -56.38
C HIS A 204 -56.24 4.36 -56.81
N CYS A 205 -55.83 3.30 -56.11
CA CYS A 205 -54.58 2.62 -56.40
C CYS A 205 -54.67 1.93 -57.77
N PRO A 206 -53.74 2.18 -58.70
CA PRO A 206 -53.79 1.62 -60.06
C PRO A 206 -53.53 0.11 -60.10
N LYS A 207 -52.94 -0.46 -59.04
CA LYS A 207 -52.70 -1.90 -58.89
C LYS A 207 -53.79 -2.60 -58.06
N ASN A 208 -54.83 -1.87 -57.64
CA ASN A 208 -55.94 -2.47 -56.90
C ASN A 208 -56.85 -3.22 -57.89
N PRO A 209 -57.08 -4.53 -57.70
CA PRO A 209 -57.89 -5.34 -58.62
C PRO A 209 -59.32 -4.83 -58.82
N LYS A 210 -59.87 -4.05 -57.87
CA LYS A 210 -61.19 -3.42 -58.01
C LYS A 210 -61.23 -2.26 -59.01
N ASN A 211 -60.09 -1.63 -59.28
CA ASN A 211 -59.98 -0.48 -60.19
C ASN A 211 -59.50 -0.86 -61.60
N ILE A 212 -59.13 -2.12 -61.82
CA ILE A 212 -58.64 -2.63 -63.12
C ILE A 212 -59.80 -3.09 -64.02
N LEU A 213 -61.02 -3.20 -63.48
CA LEU A 213 -62.21 -3.73 -64.16
C LEU A 213 -63.22 -2.66 -64.62
N ASN A 214 -62.89 -1.37 -64.49
CA ASN A 214 -63.64 -0.24 -65.03
C ASN A 214 -62.76 0.55 -66.00
#